data_AF-A0A1H8H7P3-F1
#
_entry.id   AF-A0A1H8H7P3-F1
#
_cell.length_a   1.000
_cell.length_b   1.000
_cell.length_c   1.000
_cell.angle_alpha   90.00
_cell.angle_beta   90.00
_cell.angle_gamma   90.00
#
_symmetry.space_group_name_H-M   'P 1'
#
loop_
_entity.id
_entity.type
_entity.pdbx_description
1 polymer ?
#
loop_
_entity_poly.entity_id
_entity_poly.type
_entity_poly.pdbx_seq_one_letter_code
_entity_poly.pdbx_strand_id
1 'polypeptide(L)'
;MGSFGVNLIPQMTSMTAPGGVVTASTQSNTNTAWNAFNRDTADIGWNTASGTLIGWLAYEFSTATVIDAYVNYGYTDNRSPKNWTFEGSQDGTTWVVLDTRTNVTSYATPQEFTFTNTVAYKRYRINVTANNGSTTFLGIKELTMHKQYLNKILLSSENNVKSINTEKNMVVNTGSSVAFNNKVVTARNLAQTVMFKVKVDNLPSGTMDIISHINSGNVSKFKASISTIGTVVIYSAYTSSLASINLQTNSPLLNICDGKWHDIAYTWDGTTNSGAAKLYVDNMTTPYTTQTVSNIQTTETTGYLTVGNGTFGSFNIKDFASITRVATTQELSDFKAGSLSLSTANMNAYFKFQDSKNGTVDNLVTGTTISGVANNVDFVFPKIIDLKSSSEHNFLSYGLDNSLLVPDEIEGITDINDASVNLGTGKTFSHTIDLSKRKINKILFQ
;
A
#
# COMPACT_ATOMS: atom_id res chain seq x y z
N MET A 1 -13.39 14.05 -21.04
CA MET A 1 -12.46 13.24 -20.21
C MET A 1 -12.71 11.79 -20.59
N GLY A 2 -11.65 11.01 -20.85
CA GLY A 2 -11.76 9.64 -21.36
C GLY A 2 -12.51 8.69 -20.42
N SER A 3 -12.96 7.54 -20.93
CA SER A 3 -13.91 6.67 -20.24
C SER A 3 -13.28 5.74 -19.18
N PHE A 4 -12.00 5.90 -18.85
CA PHE A 4 -11.26 5.00 -17.98
C PHE A 4 -10.59 5.72 -16.80
N GLY A 5 -10.84 5.21 -15.59
CA GLY A 5 -10.00 5.39 -14.39
C GLY A 5 -9.63 6.83 -14.02
N VAL A 6 -8.70 6.98 -13.09
CA VAL A 6 -8.25 8.31 -12.61
C VAL A 6 -6.87 8.62 -13.17
N ASN A 7 -6.66 9.81 -13.77
CA ASN A 7 -5.35 10.23 -14.28
C ASN A 7 -4.44 10.59 -13.12
N LEU A 8 -3.39 9.78 -12.90
CA LEU A 8 -2.51 9.92 -11.76
C LEU A 8 -1.36 10.92 -11.99
N ILE A 9 -1.20 11.45 -13.19
CA ILE A 9 -0.23 12.50 -13.47
C ILE A 9 -0.85 13.86 -13.06
N PRO A 10 -0.20 14.64 -12.17
CA PRO A 10 -0.67 15.97 -11.83
C PRO A 10 -0.58 16.91 -13.03
N GLN A 11 -1.29 18.04 -12.98
CA GLN A 11 -1.18 19.06 -14.01
C GLN A 11 0.23 19.67 -14.02
N MET A 12 1.07 19.26 -14.96
CA MET A 12 2.46 19.71 -15.01
C MET A 12 2.56 21.16 -15.49
N THR A 13 3.45 21.93 -14.85
CA THR A 13 3.79 23.32 -15.24
C THR A 13 5.26 23.48 -15.62
N SER A 14 6.06 22.41 -15.43
CA SER A 14 7.44 22.31 -15.87
C SER A 14 7.85 20.84 -15.91
N MET A 15 9.13 20.55 -16.19
CA MET A 15 9.67 19.19 -16.18
C MET A 15 9.61 18.50 -14.81
N THR A 16 9.50 19.25 -13.70
CA THR A 16 9.56 18.68 -12.33
C THR A 16 8.48 19.20 -11.38
N ALA A 17 7.58 20.08 -11.84
CA ALA A 17 6.54 20.69 -11.00
C ALA A 17 5.14 20.39 -11.55
N PRO A 18 4.14 20.15 -10.68
CA PRO A 18 4.19 20.25 -9.20
C PRO A 18 4.75 19.00 -8.51
N GLY A 19 5.03 17.92 -9.24
CA GLY A 19 5.63 16.72 -8.70
C GLY A 19 5.95 15.70 -9.78
N GLY A 20 6.86 14.78 -9.47
CA GLY A 20 7.42 13.83 -10.43
C GLY A 20 8.43 14.46 -11.39
N VAL A 21 8.87 13.70 -12.38
CA VAL A 21 9.84 14.16 -13.39
C VAL A 21 9.40 13.72 -14.78
N VAL A 22 9.28 14.68 -15.69
CA VAL A 22 9.02 14.44 -17.11
C VAL A 22 10.35 14.36 -17.86
N THR A 23 10.52 13.34 -18.68
CA THR A 23 11.68 13.21 -19.57
C THR A 23 11.24 12.74 -20.95
N ALA A 24 12.04 13.04 -21.97
CA ALA A 24 11.83 12.53 -23.32
C ALA A 24 13.17 12.21 -23.97
N SER A 25 13.14 11.33 -24.97
CA SER A 25 14.30 11.00 -25.82
C SER A 25 14.91 12.23 -26.49
N THR A 26 14.05 13.15 -26.92
CA THR A 26 14.40 14.42 -27.56
C THR A 26 13.18 15.34 -27.50
N GLN A 27 13.38 16.63 -27.71
CA GLN A 27 12.31 17.61 -27.78
C GLN A 27 12.72 18.81 -28.63
N SER A 28 11.75 19.56 -29.15
CA SER A 28 12.03 20.89 -29.69
C SER A 28 12.18 21.93 -28.57
N ASN A 29 12.64 23.13 -28.94
CA ASN A 29 12.82 24.24 -27.98
C ASN A 29 11.50 24.78 -27.42
N THR A 30 10.39 24.56 -28.12
CA THR A 30 9.07 25.10 -27.76
C THR A 30 8.15 24.00 -27.21
N ASN A 31 8.07 22.85 -27.89
CA ASN A 31 7.19 21.74 -27.52
C ASN A 31 7.94 20.76 -26.62
N THR A 32 8.22 21.22 -25.40
CA THR A 32 8.96 20.44 -24.42
C THR A 32 8.11 19.30 -23.84
N ALA A 33 8.75 18.30 -23.26
CA ALA A 33 8.08 17.07 -22.83
C ALA A 33 6.93 17.29 -21.84
N TRP A 34 7.03 18.27 -20.94
CA TRP A 34 5.98 18.54 -19.94
C TRP A 34 4.69 19.09 -20.54
N ASN A 35 4.73 19.67 -21.76
CA ASN A 35 3.53 20.17 -22.44
C ASN A 35 2.52 19.06 -22.76
N ALA A 36 2.93 17.79 -22.80
CA ALA A 36 2.02 16.66 -22.98
C ALA A 36 1.41 16.13 -21.67
N PHE A 37 1.67 16.80 -20.54
CA PHE A 37 1.19 16.43 -19.21
C PHE A 37 0.56 17.62 -18.46
N ASN A 38 0.27 18.71 -19.17
CA ASN A 38 -0.22 19.96 -18.58
C ASN A 38 -1.75 20.04 -18.51
N ARG A 39 -2.45 18.94 -18.86
CA ARG A 39 -3.91 18.82 -18.90
C ARG A 39 -4.60 19.81 -19.84
N ASP A 40 -3.87 20.43 -20.76
CA ASP A 40 -4.40 21.36 -21.73
C ASP A 40 -4.32 20.79 -23.15
N THR A 41 -5.40 20.15 -23.58
CA THR A 41 -5.50 19.58 -24.93
C THR A 41 -5.67 20.64 -26.02
N ALA A 42 -5.73 21.93 -25.68
CA ALA A 42 -5.66 23.03 -26.63
C ALA A 42 -4.23 23.58 -26.79
N ASP A 43 -3.32 23.29 -25.85
CA ASP A 43 -1.93 23.73 -25.89
C ASP A 43 -1.09 22.97 -26.95
N ILE A 44 0.17 23.38 -27.06
CA ILE A 44 1.12 22.96 -28.08
C ILE A 44 1.55 21.49 -27.95
N GLY A 45 1.46 20.85 -26.78
CA GLY A 45 1.92 19.48 -26.56
C GLY A 45 3.43 19.25 -26.76
N TRP A 46 3.87 17.99 -26.71
CA TRP A 46 5.26 17.60 -26.95
C TRP A 46 5.51 17.23 -28.41
N ASN A 47 6.69 17.57 -28.93
CA ASN A 47 7.23 16.96 -30.14
C ASN A 47 8.75 16.74 -30.04
N THR A 48 9.25 15.83 -30.86
CA THR A 48 10.68 15.54 -30.99
C THR A 48 11.44 16.69 -31.65
N ALA A 49 12.78 16.68 -31.58
CA ALA A 49 13.58 17.56 -32.42
C ALA A 49 13.32 17.30 -33.92
N SER A 50 13.48 18.34 -34.74
CA SER A 50 13.27 18.26 -36.18
C SER A 50 14.11 17.16 -36.83
N GLY A 51 13.48 16.36 -37.69
CA GLY A 51 14.09 15.20 -38.35
C GLY A 51 14.06 13.92 -37.52
N THR A 52 13.59 13.95 -36.26
CA THR A 52 13.45 12.75 -35.42
C THR A 52 12.01 12.26 -35.43
N LEU A 53 11.77 11.05 -35.95
CA LEU A 53 10.41 10.55 -36.24
C LEU A 53 9.92 9.46 -35.28
N ILE A 54 10.79 9.05 -34.36
CA ILE A 54 10.57 8.03 -33.34
C ILE A 54 11.17 8.53 -32.03
N GLY A 55 10.74 7.98 -30.91
CA GLY A 55 11.24 8.41 -29.62
C GLY A 55 10.32 8.01 -28.48
N TRP A 56 10.77 8.28 -27.27
CA TRP A 56 10.01 8.04 -26.07
C TRP A 56 9.70 9.32 -25.30
N LEU A 57 8.58 9.31 -24.61
CA LEU A 57 8.11 10.31 -23.64
C LEU A 57 7.78 9.59 -22.33
N ALA A 58 8.31 10.06 -21.22
CA ALA A 58 8.26 9.38 -19.93
C ALA A 58 7.87 10.30 -18.78
N TYR A 59 7.22 9.70 -17.78
CA TYR A 59 6.92 10.31 -16.49
C TYR A 59 7.45 9.42 -15.35
N GLU A 60 8.11 10.05 -14.38
CA GLU A 60 8.56 9.44 -13.13
C GLU A 60 7.70 9.92 -11.97
N PHE A 61 7.04 8.98 -11.31
CA PHE A 61 6.30 9.22 -10.08
C PHE A 61 7.25 9.35 -8.88
N SER A 62 6.88 10.17 -7.90
CA SER A 62 7.61 10.30 -6.63
C SER A 62 7.65 8.98 -5.84
N THR A 63 6.60 8.17 -5.96
CA THR A 63 6.48 6.83 -5.39
C THR A 63 6.09 5.83 -6.48
N ALA A 64 6.55 4.59 -6.37
CA ALA A 64 6.19 3.56 -7.34
C ALA A 64 4.66 3.40 -7.38
N THR A 65 4.08 3.53 -8.57
CA THR A 65 2.62 3.61 -8.79
C THR A 65 2.19 2.53 -9.76
N VAL A 66 1.01 1.92 -9.57
CA VAL A 66 0.43 0.98 -10.53
C VAL A 66 -0.37 1.76 -11.57
N ILE A 67 0.02 1.62 -12.84
CA ILE A 67 -0.72 2.11 -14.01
C ILE A 67 -1.16 0.90 -14.82
N ASP A 68 -2.42 0.89 -15.25
CA ASP A 68 -3.06 -0.19 -16.01
C ASP A 68 -3.92 0.34 -17.17
N ALA A 69 -3.89 1.66 -17.41
CA ALA A 69 -4.49 2.31 -18.56
C ALA A 69 -3.75 3.60 -18.93
N TYR A 70 -3.84 4.00 -20.20
CA TYR A 70 -3.33 5.31 -20.66
C TYR A 70 -4.19 5.86 -21.80
N VAL A 71 -4.20 7.18 -21.98
CA VAL A 71 -4.85 7.85 -23.11
C VAL A 71 -3.84 8.69 -23.87
N ASN A 72 -3.81 8.53 -25.19
CA ASN A 72 -2.97 9.27 -26.11
C ASN A 72 -3.85 10.17 -27.00
N TYR A 73 -3.75 11.48 -26.83
CA TYR A 73 -4.56 12.45 -27.59
C TYR A 73 -4.04 12.70 -29.02
N GLY A 74 -2.92 12.10 -29.44
CA GLY A 74 -2.27 12.40 -30.73
C GLY A 74 -1.83 13.86 -30.82
N TYR A 75 -1.16 14.29 -31.89
CA TYR A 75 -0.80 15.69 -32.13
C TYR A 75 -1.52 16.21 -33.39
N THR A 76 -1.16 15.65 -34.54
CA THR A 76 -1.89 15.68 -35.81
C THR A 76 -1.86 14.26 -36.37
N ASP A 77 -2.80 13.87 -37.24
CA ASP A 77 -2.88 12.49 -37.71
C ASP A 77 -1.53 11.95 -38.19
N ASN A 78 -0.76 12.72 -38.97
CA ASN A 78 0.55 12.29 -39.49
C ASN A 78 1.72 12.28 -38.47
N ARG A 79 1.71 13.14 -37.45
CA ARG A 79 2.78 13.23 -36.43
C ARG A 79 2.57 12.26 -35.28
N SER A 80 1.33 11.82 -35.08
CA SER A 80 0.95 10.99 -33.94
C SER A 80 1.60 9.60 -34.01
N PRO A 81 1.80 8.94 -32.86
CA PRO A 81 2.31 7.58 -32.81
C PRO A 81 1.50 6.62 -33.69
N LYS A 82 2.17 5.67 -34.34
CA LYS A 82 1.54 4.58 -35.10
C LYS A 82 1.80 3.22 -34.46
N ASN A 83 3.06 3.00 -34.07
CA ASN A 83 3.52 1.81 -33.38
C ASN A 83 4.28 2.23 -32.13
N TRP A 84 4.00 1.60 -30.99
CA TRP A 84 4.73 1.85 -29.75
C TRP A 84 4.58 0.70 -28.76
N THR A 85 5.49 0.68 -27.80
CA THR A 85 5.35 -0.05 -26.54
C THR A 85 5.04 0.94 -25.42
N PHE A 86 4.18 0.56 -24.49
CA PHE A 86 4.03 1.25 -23.21
C PHE A 86 4.76 0.43 -22.16
N GLU A 87 5.63 1.07 -21.40
CA GLU A 87 6.65 0.37 -20.60
C GLU A 87 6.75 0.94 -19.19
N GLY A 88 7.05 0.07 -18.22
CA GLY A 88 7.32 0.42 -16.82
C GLY A 88 8.77 0.13 -16.43
N SER A 89 9.33 0.93 -15.53
CA SER A 89 10.70 0.75 -15.03
C SER A 89 10.84 1.15 -13.56
N GLN A 90 11.66 0.39 -12.82
CA GLN A 90 12.04 0.71 -11.44
C GLN A 90 13.27 1.62 -11.37
N ASP A 91 14.20 1.46 -12.31
CA ASP A 91 15.55 2.03 -12.26
C ASP A 91 15.82 3.06 -13.38
N GLY A 92 14.93 3.17 -14.39
CA GLY A 92 15.04 4.05 -15.55
C GLY A 92 15.92 3.52 -16.69
N THR A 93 16.54 2.36 -16.50
CA THR A 93 17.46 1.73 -17.46
C THR A 93 16.88 0.42 -18.01
N THR A 94 16.24 -0.39 -17.16
CA THR A 94 15.59 -1.64 -17.51
C THR A 94 14.09 -1.40 -17.63
N TRP A 95 13.52 -1.69 -18.79
CA TRP A 95 12.12 -1.43 -19.10
C TRP A 95 11.35 -2.73 -19.36
N VAL A 96 10.22 -2.88 -18.67
CA VAL A 96 9.28 -3.99 -18.86
C VAL A 96 8.16 -3.51 -19.78
N VAL A 97 7.91 -4.22 -20.87
CA VAL A 97 6.79 -3.93 -21.78
C VAL A 97 5.49 -4.34 -21.10
N LEU A 98 4.59 -3.37 -20.93
CA LEU A 98 3.28 -3.54 -20.30
C LEU A 98 2.15 -3.60 -21.34
N ASP A 99 2.32 -2.90 -22.47
CA ASP A 99 1.39 -2.92 -23.59
C ASP A 99 2.14 -2.72 -24.92
N THR A 100 1.59 -3.22 -26.01
CA THR A 100 2.13 -3.07 -27.37
C THR A 100 1.01 -2.71 -28.34
N ARG A 101 1.17 -1.59 -29.05
CA ARG A 101 0.21 -1.14 -30.06
C ARG A 101 0.89 -1.00 -31.41
N THR A 102 0.15 -1.40 -32.45
CA THR A 102 0.60 -1.31 -33.83
C THR A 102 -0.54 -0.79 -34.72
N ASN A 103 -0.18 -0.07 -35.78
CA ASN A 103 -1.10 0.44 -36.80
C ASN A 103 -2.26 1.30 -36.23
N VAL A 104 -2.01 2.11 -35.22
CA VAL A 104 -2.99 3.12 -34.76
C VAL A 104 -2.86 4.36 -35.64
N THR A 105 -3.83 4.60 -36.52
CA THR A 105 -3.71 5.61 -37.59
C THR A 105 -4.73 6.75 -37.53
N SER A 106 -5.74 6.67 -36.65
CA SER A 106 -6.78 7.69 -36.54
C SER A 106 -6.72 8.36 -35.17
N TYR A 107 -6.60 9.69 -35.15
CA TYR A 107 -6.57 10.49 -33.93
C TYR A 107 -7.69 11.53 -33.90
N ALA A 108 -8.78 11.28 -34.64
CA ALA A 108 -10.00 12.10 -34.60
C ALA A 108 -10.62 12.16 -33.19
N THR A 109 -10.38 11.12 -32.39
CA THR A 109 -10.65 11.08 -30.95
C THR A 109 -9.41 10.58 -30.20
N PRO A 110 -9.27 10.90 -28.90
CA PRO A 110 -8.19 10.35 -28.08
C PRO A 110 -8.21 8.81 -28.11
N GLN A 111 -7.02 8.23 -28.15
CA GLN A 111 -6.86 6.78 -28.21
C GLN A 111 -6.63 6.23 -26.80
N GLU A 112 -7.59 5.43 -26.34
CA GLU A 112 -7.66 4.93 -24.97
C GLU A 112 -7.28 3.45 -24.94
N PHE A 113 -6.41 3.07 -24.00
CA PHE A 113 -5.87 1.73 -23.92
C PHE A 113 -5.82 1.23 -22.47
N THR A 114 -6.23 -0.01 -22.28
CA THR A 114 -6.15 -0.73 -21.00
C THR A 114 -5.25 -1.96 -21.15
N PHE A 115 -4.59 -2.34 -20.05
CA PHE A 115 -3.72 -3.50 -19.96
C PHE A 115 -3.69 -4.03 -18.52
N THR A 116 -3.29 -5.29 -18.33
CA THR A 116 -3.17 -5.86 -16.98
C THR A 116 -1.81 -5.53 -16.39
N ASN A 117 -1.80 -4.85 -15.24
CA ASN A 117 -0.58 -4.63 -14.47
C ASN A 117 -0.90 -4.57 -12.97
N THR A 118 -0.22 -5.41 -12.19
CA THR A 118 -0.30 -5.42 -10.72
C THR A 118 0.99 -4.93 -10.06
N VAL A 119 2.03 -4.65 -10.85
CA VAL A 119 3.33 -4.21 -10.38
C VAL A 119 3.42 -2.69 -10.43
N ALA A 120 3.79 -2.08 -9.31
CA ALA A 120 4.02 -0.64 -9.24
C ALA A 120 5.41 -0.30 -9.79
N TYR A 121 5.50 0.66 -10.71
CA TYR A 121 6.77 1.15 -11.26
C TYR A 121 6.97 2.62 -10.91
N LYS A 122 8.23 3.05 -10.76
CA LYS A 122 8.56 4.47 -10.60
C LYS A 122 8.43 5.25 -11.90
N ARG A 123 8.79 4.66 -13.03
CA ARG A 123 8.80 5.32 -14.33
C ARG A 123 7.91 4.59 -15.32
N TYR A 124 7.21 5.37 -16.13
CA TYR A 124 6.44 4.87 -17.26
C TYR A 124 6.80 5.66 -18.50
N ARG A 125 6.83 5.00 -19.66
CA ARG A 125 7.04 5.68 -20.95
C ARG A 125 6.21 5.09 -22.06
N ILE A 126 5.83 5.94 -23.01
CA ILE A 126 5.45 5.51 -24.36
C ILE A 126 6.69 5.55 -25.24
N ASN A 127 7.06 4.42 -25.84
CA ASN A 127 8.24 4.28 -26.69
C ASN A 127 7.80 4.02 -28.14
N VAL A 128 7.78 5.08 -28.94
CA VAL A 128 7.22 5.09 -30.29
C VAL A 128 8.26 4.64 -31.30
N THR A 129 7.91 3.64 -32.10
CA THR A 129 8.77 3.03 -33.13
C THR A 129 8.34 3.38 -34.56
N ALA A 130 7.17 3.98 -34.73
CA ALA A 130 6.74 4.58 -35.99
C ALA A 130 5.71 5.69 -35.72
N ASN A 131 5.74 6.77 -36.52
CA ASN A 131 4.66 7.76 -36.60
C ASN A 131 3.75 7.47 -37.82
N ASN A 132 2.71 8.28 -38.00
CA ASN A 132 1.74 8.16 -39.08
C ASN A 132 2.13 8.90 -40.38
N GLY A 133 3.44 9.02 -40.66
CA GLY A 133 3.94 9.48 -41.95
C GLY A 133 4.48 10.93 -41.98
N SER A 134 4.60 11.61 -40.84
CA SER A 134 5.36 12.85 -40.80
C SER A 134 6.85 12.56 -41.05
N THR A 135 7.48 13.39 -41.89
CA THR A 135 8.92 13.35 -42.18
C THR A 135 9.73 14.33 -41.34
N THR A 136 9.08 15.06 -40.42
CA THR A 136 9.74 16.12 -39.63
C THR A 136 9.69 15.86 -38.13
N PHE A 137 8.56 15.39 -37.60
CA PHE A 137 8.37 15.27 -36.15
C PHE A 137 7.53 14.03 -35.79
N LEU A 138 7.78 13.51 -34.59
CA LEU A 138 6.80 12.77 -33.79
C LEU A 138 6.21 13.76 -32.77
N GLY A 139 4.91 13.68 -32.50
CA GLY A 139 4.29 14.50 -31.46
C GLY A 139 3.15 13.81 -30.73
N ILE A 140 2.94 14.23 -29.48
CA ILE A 140 1.82 13.81 -28.62
C ILE A 140 1.28 15.08 -27.94
N LYS A 141 -0.02 15.38 -28.10
CA LYS A 141 -0.62 16.58 -27.54
C LYS A 141 -0.85 16.46 -26.04
N GLU A 142 -1.37 15.33 -25.60
CA GLU A 142 -1.55 15.00 -24.19
C GLU A 142 -1.41 13.48 -24.02
N LEU A 143 -0.73 13.06 -22.96
CA LEU A 143 -0.60 11.68 -22.52
C LEU A 143 -1.04 11.57 -21.07
N THR A 144 -2.08 10.80 -20.81
CA THR A 144 -2.56 10.57 -19.45
C THR A 144 -2.30 9.12 -19.03
N MET A 145 -2.03 8.90 -17.75
CA MET A 145 -1.76 7.57 -17.20
C MET A 145 -2.70 7.30 -16.04
N HIS A 146 -3.41 6.19 -16.12
CA HIS A 146 -4.53 5.90 -15.25
C HIS A 146 -4.31 4.63 -14.47
N LYS A 147 -4.90 4.62 -13.28
CA LYS A 147 -5.27 3.38 -12.60
C LYS A 147 -6.77 3.17 -12.77
N GLN A 148 -7.13 1.98 -13.22
CA GLN A 148 -8.49 1.54 -13.37
C GLN A 148 -9.05 1.25 -11.98
N TYR A 149 -10.01 2.07 -11.59
CA TYR A 149 -10.88 1.81 -10.45
C TYR A 149 -12.26 1.46 -10.99
N LEU A 150 -12.33 0.51 -11.94
CA LEU A 150 -13.56 0.09 -12.68
C LEU A 150 -14.74 -0.31 -11.79
N ASN A 151 -14.53 -0.27 -10.47
CA ASN A 151 -15.35 -0.80 -9.44
C ASN A 151 -15.55 0.17 -8.27
N LYS A 152 -15.01 1.40 -8.28
CA LYS A 152 -15.25 2.33 -7.15
C LYS A 152 -16.57 3.08 -7.30
N ILE A 153 -17.39 3.12 -6.25
CA ILE A 153 -18.67 3.83 -6.20
C ILE A 153 -18.68 4.79 -5.00
N LEU A 154 -19.17 6.02 -5.21
CA LEU A 154 -19.65 6.88 -4.13
C LEU A 154 -21.17 6.81 -4.09
N LEU A 155 -21.75 6.81 -2.88
CA LEU A 155 -23.18 6.90 -2.72
C LEU A 155 -23.58 8.37 -2.88
N SER A 156 -24.51 8.68 -3.78
CA SER A 156 -25.02 10.04 -3.96
C SER A 156 -26.54 10.06 -3.84
N SER A 157 -27.08 10.91 -2.96
CA SER A 157 -28.50 11.21 -2.91
C SER A 157 -28.71 12.72 -2.86
N GLU A 158 -29.35 13.25 -3.92
CA GLU A 158 -29.89 14.60 -4.10
C GLU A 158 -28.91 15.77 -3.92
N ASN A 159 -28.09 15.82 -2.86
CA ASN A 159 -26.97 16.76 -2.66
C ASN A 159 -25.84 16.21 -1.74
N ASN A 160 -26.00 15.02 -1.15
CA ASN A 160 -25.02 14.44 -0.25
C ASN A 160 -24.22 13.37 -0.97
N VAL A 161 -22.89 13.45 -0.83
CA VAL A 161 -21.97 12.41 -1.28
C VAL A 161 -21.55 11.67 -0.03
N LYS A 162 -21.72 10.36 -0.02
CA LYS A 162 -21.39 9.49 1.11
C LYS A 162 -20.51 8.35 0.65
N SER A 163 -19.76 7.81 1.59
CA SER A 163 -19.22 6.48 1.45
C SER A 163 -19.43 5.69 2.74
N ILE A 164 -19.13 4.40 2.70
CA ILE A 164 -19.12 3.56 3.90
C ILE A 164 -17.67 3.18 4.13
N ASN A 165 -17.12 3.54 5.28
CA ASN A 165 -15.92 2.86 5.75
C ASN A 165 -16.33 1.44 6.13
N THR A 166 -15.88 0.45 5.37
CA THR A 166 -16.10 -0.96 5.70
C THR A 166 -14.93 -1.54 6.51
N GLU A 167 -13.89 -0.75 6.80
CA GLU A 167 -12.76 -1.21 7.61
C GLU A 167 -13.22 -1.56 9.02
N LYS A 168 -12.94 -2.81 9.40
CA LYS A 168 -13.01 -3.28 10.78
C LYS A 168 -11.61 -3.61 11.27
N ASN A 169 -11.18 -2.97 12.35
CA ASN A 169 -9.84 -3.17 12.88
C ASN A 169 -9.79 -2.85 14.39
N MET A 170 -8.64 -3.14 14.99
CA MET A 170 -8.30 -2.64 16.32
C MET A 170 -7.12 -1.67 16.19
N VAL A 171 -7.28 -0.49 16.78
CA VAL A 171 -6.24 0.51 16.95
C VAL A 171 -5.60 0.30 18.31
N VAL A 172 -4.32 -0.03 18.30
CA VAL A 172 -3.52 -0.19 19.51
C VAL A 172 -2.66 1.06 19.65
N ASN A 173 -2.99 1.87 20.65
CA ASN A 173 -2.24 3.08 20.94
C ASN A 173 -0.91 2.77 21.64
N THR A 174 -0.01 3.74 21.60
CA THR A 174 1.32 3.62 22.22
C THR A 174 1.21 3.29 23.71
N GLY A 175 1.88 2.23 24.16
CA GLY A 175 1.85 1.77 25.54
C GLY A 175 0.62 0.90 25.89
N SER A 176 -0.27 0.66 24.94
CA SER A 176 -1.47 -0.18 25.13
C SER A 176 -1.22 -1.64 24.77
N SER A 177 -2.02 -2.53 25.36
CA SER A 177 -2.03 -3.94 24.98
C SER A 177 -3.37 -4.60 25.27
N VAL A 178 -3.70 -5.61 24.48
CA VAL A 178 -4.84 -6.51 24.71
C VAL A 178 -4.30 -7.91 24.96
N ALA A 179 -4.70 -8.51 26.07
CA ALA A 179 -4.39 -9.90 26.39
C ALA A 179 -5.60 -10.81 26.13
N PHE A 180 -5.36 -11.96 25.51
CA PHE A 180 -6.38 -12.98 25.26
C PHE A 180 -6.32 -14.06 26.33
N ASN A 181 -7.47 -14.55 26.82
CA ASN A 181 -7.52 -15.60 27.86
C ASN A 181 -6.99 -16.97 27.39
N ASN A 182 -6.74 -17.17 26.10
CA ASN A 182 -6.02 -18.36 25.67
C ASN A 182 -4.55 -18.24 26.01
N LYS A 183 -4.13 -19.13 26.91
CA LYS A 183 -2.74 -19.59 26.93
C LYS A 183 -2.50 -20.24 25.56
N VAL A 184 -1.77 -19.56 24.70
CA VAL A 184 -1.27 -20.19 23.49
C VAL A 184 -0.21 -21.17 23.94
N VAL A 185 -0.64 -22.40 24.16
CA VAL A 185 0.26 -23.54 24.29
C VAL A 185 0.80 -23.78 22.90
N THR A 186 1.93 -23.17 22.57
CA THR A 186 2.74 -23.70 21.47
C THR A 186 3.23 -25.06 21.93
N ALA A 187 2.51 -26.11 21.54
CA ALA A 187 2.93 -27.48 21.78
C ALA A 187 4.32 -27.71 21.17
N ARG A 188 5.12 -28.53 21.86
CA ARG A 188 6.54 -28.81 21.57
C ARG A 188 6.76 -29.20 20.10
N ASN A 189 7.82 -28.70 19.47
CA ASN A 189 8.36 -29.22 18.20
C ASN A 189 7.36 -29.37 17.03
N LEU A 190 6.32 -28.54 16.97
CA LEU A 190 5.34 -28.62 15.88
C LEU A 190 5.51 -27.47 14.89
N ALA A 191 5.25 -27.81 13.64
CA ALA A 191 5.04 -26.85 12.58
C ALA A 191 4.02 -25.78 13.01
N GLN A 192 4.18 -24.56 12.51
CA GLN A 192 3.26 -23.47 12.84
C GLN A 192 3.15 -22.46 11.72
N THR A 193 2.01 -21.78 11.72
CA THR A 193 1.76 -20.61 10.90
C THR A 193 1.16 -19.51 11.76
N VAL A 194 1.67 -18.29 11.62
CA VAL A 194 1.07 -17.08 12.21
C VAL A 194 0.82 -16.09 11.09
N MET A 195 -0.41 -15.61 11.00
CA MET A 195 -0.85 -14.65 9.98
C MET A 195 -1.57 -13.48 10.64
N PHE A 196 -1.31 -12.28 10.15
CA PHE A 196 -2.00 -11.07 10.59
C PHE A 196 -1.91 -9.98 9.52
N LYS A 197 -2.87 -9.05 9.53
CA LYS A 197 -2.79 -7.82 8.75
C LYS A 197 -2.45 -6.66 9.67
N VAL A 198 -1.50 -5.82 9.27
CA VAL A 198 -1.05 -4.66 10.06
C VAL A 198 -1.00 -3.42 9.19
N LYS A 199 -1.38 -2.26 9.74
CA LYS A 199 -1.21 -0.94 9.12
C LYS A 199 -0.53 -0.03 10.11
N VAL A 200 0.57 0.60 9.67
CA VAL A 200 1.36 1.53 10.49
C VAL A 200 1.61 2.80 9.68
N ASP A 201 1.20 3.93 10.24
CA ASP A 201 1.26 5.21 9.51
C ASP A 201 2.66 5.83 9.58
N ASN A 202 3.35 5.67 10.71
CA ASN A 202 4.62 6.34 10.97
C ASN A 202 5.66 5.36 11.51
N LEU A 203 6.93 5.61 11.17
CA LEU A 203 8.04 4.86 11.74
C LEU A 203 8.04 4.98 13.27
N PRO A 204 8.19 3.86 14.01
CA PRO A 204 8.23 3.91 15.45
C PRO A 204 9.55 4.49 15.97
N SER A 205 9.51 5.08 17.18
CA SER A 205 10.68 5.66 17.85
C SER A 205 11.63 4.60 18.45
N GLY A 206 11.20 3.35 18.45
CA GLY A 206 11.89 2.16 18.95
C GLY A 206 11.29 0.91 18.29
N THR A 207 11.76 -0.29 18.64
CA THR A 207 11.13 -1.51 18.13
C THR A 207 9.74 -1.67 18.76
N MET A 208 8.71 -1.64 17.92
CA MET A 208 7.31 -1.75 18.34
C MET A 208 6.86 -3.20 18.29
N ASP A 209 6.22 -3.68 19.35
CA ASP A 209 5.67 -5.03 19.41
C ASP A 209 4.22 -5.03 18.94
N ILE A 210 3.94 -5.86 17.93
CA ILE A 210 2.62 -5.99 17.32
C ILE A 210 1.88 -7.15 17.97
N ILE A 211 2.53 -8.30 18.01
CA ILE A 211 2.01 -9.52 18.64
C ILE A 211 3.14 -10.11 19.46
N SER A 212 2.85 -10.47 20.70
CA SER A 212 3.85 -11.09 21.56
C SER A 212 3.23 -12.15 22.45
N HIS A 213 4.02 -13.18 22.74
CA HIS A 213 3.79 -14.04 23.89
C HIS A 213 4.88 -13.69 24.89
N ILE A 214 4.60 -12.84 25.88
CA ILE A 214 5.61 -12.45 26.89
C ILE A 214 5.29 -13.16 28.20
N ASN A 215 6.25 -13.94 28.70
CA ASN A 215 6.30 -14.36 30.10
C ASN A 215 6.99 -13.27 30.94
N SER A 216 6.80 -13.31 32.26
CA SER A 216 7.63 -12.55 33.19
C SER A 216 9.12 -12.80 32.91
N GLY A 217 9.92 -11.73 32.79
CA GLY A 217 11.37 -11.82 32.62
C GLY A 217 11.92 -11.83 31.17
N ASN A 218 11.28 -11.16 30.20
CA ASN A 218 11.78 -10.96 28.83
C ASN A 218 11.95 -12.23 27.97
N VAL A 219 11.15 -13.28 28.25
CA VAL A 219 11.14 -14.50 27.43
C VAL A 219 9.91 -14.49 26.53
N SER A 220 10.12 -14.67 25.23
CA SER A 220 9.03 -14.74 24.24
C SER A 220 9.13 -15.94 23.31
N LYS A 221 8.06 -16.73 23.20
CA LYS A 221 8.01 -17.88 22.28
C LYS A 221 7.74 -17.47 20.84
N PHE A 222 6.95 -16.41 20.66
CA PHE A 222 6.73 -15.78 19.38
C PHE A 222 6.51 -14.30 19.62
N LYS A 223 7.22 -13.49 18.86
CA LYS A 223 7.10 -12.03 18.86
C LYS A 223 7.22 -11.54 17.44
N ALA A 224 6.21 -10.80 16.99
CA ALA A 224 6.24 -10.02 15.76
C ALA A 224 6.38 -8.55 16.12
N SER A 225 7.39 -7.90 15.55
CA SER A 225 7.71 -6.50 15.80
C SER A 225 7.96 -5.74 14.51
N ILE A 226 7.91 -4.41 14.61
CA ILE A 226 8.31 -3.49 13.56
C ILE A 226 9.46 -2.64 14.09
N SER A 227 10.56 -2.59 13.35
CA SER A 227 11.75 -1.83 13.74
C SER A 227 11.59 -0.32 13.47
N THR A 228 12.56 0.47 13.93
CA THR A 228 12.64 1.92 13.69
C THR A 228 12.83 2.30 12.21
N ILE A 229 13.11 1.34 11.35
CA ILE A 229 13.23 1.52 9.90
C ILE A 229 12.06 0.88 9.12
N GLY A 230 11.03 0.43 9.84
CA GLY A 230 9.79 -0.09 9.24
C GLY A 230 9.90 -1.52 8.71
N THR A 231 10.90 -2.27 9.16
CA THR A 231 11.07 -3.70 8.81
C THR A 231 10.30 -4.60 9.76
N VAL A 232 9.67 -5.65 9.22
CA VAL A 232 9.02 -6.69 10.02
C VAL A 232 10.09 -7.62 10.58
N VAL A 233 9.99 -7.88 11.88
CA VAL A 233 10.89 -8.76 12.60
C VAL A 233 10.10 -9.83 13.33
N ILE A 234 10.39 -11.09 13.04
CA ILE A 234 9.83 -12.24 13.75
C ILE A 234 10.91 -12.89 14.61
N TYR A 235 10.64 -12.92 15.90
CA TYR A 235 11.39 -13.72 16.85
C TYR A 235 10.58 -14.94 17.24
N SER A 236 11.21 -16.11 17.24
CA SER A 236 10.65 -17.28 17.92
C SER A 236 11.66 -17.85 18.91
N ALA A 237 11.13 -18.27 20.06
CA ALA A 237 11.90 -18.80 21.18
C ALA A 237 13.08 -17.88 21.57
N TYR A 238 12.74 -16.62 21.85
CA TYR A 238 13.59 -15.54 22.33
C TYR A 238 13.74 -15.58 23.86
N THR A 239 14.97 -15.62 24.34
CA THR A 239 15.35 -15.13 25.67
C THR A 239 16.13 -13.83 25.50
N SER A 240 16.31 -13.05 26.58
CA SER A 240 16.90 -11.70 26.64
C SER A 240 18.23 -11.45 25.88
N SER A 241 18.84 -12.45 25.24
CA SER A 241 19.98 -12.31 24.34
C SER A 241 20.04 -13.33 23.18
N LEU A 242 19.10 -14.28 23.06
CA LEU A 242 19.16 -15.38 22.08
C LEU A 242 17.78 -15.69 21.50
N ALA A 243 17.67 -15.69 20.17
CA ALA A 243 16.49 -16.13 19.44
C ALA A 243 16.80 -17.43 18.68
N SER A 244 15.87 -18.39 18.72
CA SER A 244 15.99 -19.59 17.88
C SER A 244 15.69 -19.29 16.41
N ILE A 245 14.79 -18.31 16.19
CA ILE A 245 14.45 -17.77 14.88
C ILE A 245 14.50 -16.24 14.97
N ASN A 246 15.22 -15.62 14.06
CA ASN A 246 15.26 -14.17 13.86
C ASN A 246 15.11 -13.89 12.36
N LEU A 247 13.87 -13.74 11.92
CA LEU A 247 13.53 -13.44 10.54
C LEU A 247 13.29 -11.94 10.41
N GLN A 248 14.04 -11.29 9.54
CA GLN A 248 13.95 -9.85 9.33
C GLN A 248 13.88 -9.54 7.85
N THR A 249 13.09 -8.53 7.49
CA THR A 249 13.03 -8.01 6.12
C THR A 249 14.23 -7.11 5.80
N ASN A 250 15.46 -7.60 6.00
CA ASN A 250 16.76 -6.87 5.97
C ASN A 250 17.13 -6.18 4.66
N SER A 251 16.20 -6.04 3.72
CA SER A 251 16.39 -5.28 2.49
C SER A 251 15.96 -3.83 2.71
N PRO A 252 16.80 -2.83 2.35
CA PRO A 252 16.53 -1.41 2.60
C PRO A 252 15.32 -0.85 1.82
N LEU A 253 14.63 -1.67 1.03
CA LEU A 253 13.52 -1.27 0.16
C LEU A 253 12.14 -1.58 0.73
N LEU A 254 12.03 -2.38 1.80
CA LEU A 254 10.73 -2.73 2.39
C LEU A 254 10.52 -2.01 3.72
N ASN A 255 9.77 -0.91 3.64
CA ASN A 255 9.22 -0.20 4.79
C ASN A 255 7.69 -0.37 4.77
N ILE A 256 7.14 -1.07 5.76
CA ILE A 256 5.69 -1.27 5.91
C ILE A 256 5.00 -0.16 6.71
N CYS A 257 5.75 0.84 7.18
CA CYS A 257 5.23 2.05 7.82
C CYS A 257 4.90 3.10 6.75
N ASP A 258 3.97 2.78 5.87
CA ASP A 258 3.56 3.62 4.73
C ASP A 258 2.07 4.00 4.76
N GLY A 259 1.39 3.73 5.89
CA GLY A 259 -0.05 3.95 6.06
C GLY A 259 -0.95 2.98 5.31
N LYS A 260 -0.41 1.90 4.73
CA LYS A 260 -1.20 0.85 4.06
C LYS A 260 -1.31 -0.41 4.90
N TRP A 261 -2.32 -1.21 4.59
CA TRP A 261 -2.43 -2.56 5.11
C TRP A 261 -1.42 -3.47 4.45
N HIS A 262 -0.65 -4.17 5.27
CA HIS A 262 0.26 -5.22 4.85
C HIS A 262 -0.20 -6.57 5.38
N ASP A 263 -0.14 -7.58 4.51
CA ASP A 263 -0.44 -8.96 4.87
C ASP A 263 0.85 -9.65 5.33
N ILE A 264 0.91 -10.09 6.59
CA ILE A 264 2.09 -10.74 7.16
C ILE A 264 1.80 -12.21 7.43
N ALA A 265 2.68 -13.10 6.97
CA ALA A 265 2.63 -14.51 7.35
C ALA A 265 4.02 -15.03 7.71
N TYR A 266 4.07 -15.79 8.80
CA TYR A 266 5.22 -16.55 9.22
C TYR A 266 4.87 -18.04 9.20
N THR A 267 5.70 -18.86 8.56
CA THR A 267 5.56 -20.32 8.57
C THR A 267 6.84 -20.98 9.03
N TRP A 268 6.75 -22.01 9.86
CA TRP A 268 7.87 -22.87 10.20
C TRP A 268 7.43 -24.32 10.25
N ASP A 269 8.21 -25.23 9.68
CA ASP A 269 7.87 -26.66 9.61
C ASP A 269 8.24 -27.47 10.86
N GLY A 270 8.78 -26.83 11.90
CA GLY A 270 9.20 -27.48 13.15
C GLY A 270 10.62 -28.06 13.10
N THR A 271 11.33 -27.93 11.97
CA THR A 271 12.67 -28.51 11.77
C THR A 271 13.78 -27.45 11.78
N THR A 272 15.03 -27.92 11.85
CA THR A 272 16.24 -27.09 11.65
C THR A 272 16.75 -27.15 10.21
N ASN A 273 15.94 -27.65 9.28
CA ASN A 273 16.34 -27.72 7.88
C ASN A 273 16.59 -26.31 7.32
N SER A 274 17.43 -26.25 6.29
CA SER A 274 17.74 -24.98 5.62
C SER A 274 16.46 -24.33 5.09
N GLY A 275 16.20 -23.07 5.47
CA GLY A 275 15.03 -22.32 5.03
C GLY A 275 13.67 -22.83 5.55
N ALA A 276 13.68 -23.64 6.62
CA ALA A 276 12.48 -24.16 7.27
C ALA A 276 11.51 -23.06 7.75
N ALA A 277 12.04 -21.92 8.18
CA ALA A 277 11.27 -20.77 8.60
C ALA A 277 11.18 -19.74 7.48
N LYS A 278 9.97 -19.23 7.20
CA LYS A 278 9.68 -18.31 6.10
C LYS A 278 8.85 -17.14 6.58
N LEU A 279 9.14 -15.96 6.07
CA LEU A 279 8.36 -14.74 6.26
C LEU A 279 7.84 -14.27 4.91
N TYR A 280 6.53 -14.05 4.82
CA TYR A 280 5.83 -13.48 3.69
C TYR A 280 5.35 -12.08 4.09
N VAL A 281 5.52 -11.12 3.19
CA VAL A 281 5.02 -9.75 3.33
C VAL A 281 4.32 -9.40 2.02
N ASP A 282 3.02 -9.17 2.09
CA ASP A 282 2.06 -8.89 1.00
C ASP A 282 1.92 -10.02 -0.04
N ASN A 283 3.03 -10.56 -0.54
CA ASN A 283 3.01 -11.70 -1.44
C ASN A 283 2.94 -13.02 -0.64
N MET A 284 1.76 -13.62 -0.60
CA MET A 284 1.48 -14.88 0.10
C MET A 284 1.84 -16.15 -0.67
N THR A 285 2.50 -16.02 -1.83
CA THR A 285 2.94 -17.17 -2.64
C THR A 285 4.45 -17.38 -2.59
N THR A 286 5.21 -16.31 -2.45
CA THR A 286 6.68 -16.33 -2.43
C THR A 286 7.16 -15.67 -1.14
N PRO A 287 7.98 -16.37 -0.33
CA PRO A 287 8.46 -15.80 0.91
C PRO A 287 9.38 -14.61 0.61
N TYR A 288 9.22 -13.54 1.38
CA TYR A 288 10.10 -12.39 1.34
C TYR A 288 11.51 -12.75 1.84
N THR A 289 11.59 -13.58 2.88
CA THR A 289 12.85 -14.09 3.41
C THR A 289 12.67 -15.46 4.06
N THR A 290 13.76 -16.21 4.15
CA THR A 290 13.81 -17.55 4.76
C THR A 290 15.00 -17.65 5.69
N GLN A 291 14.89 -18.43 6.76
CA GLN A 291 15.93 -18.59 7.77
C GLN A 291 16.05 -20.05 8.19
N THR A 292 17.29 -20.49 8.41
CA THR A 292 17.60 -21.76 9.07
C THR A 292 17.47 -21.57 10.58
N VAL A 293 16.72 -22.46 11.23
CA VAL A 293 16.45 -22.39 12.67
C VAL A 293 17.66 -22.93 13.44
N SER A 294 18.18 -22.13 14.38
CA SER A 294 19.44 -22.43 15.07
C SER A 294 19.30 -23.50 16.14
N ASN A 295 18.14 -23.59 16.79
CA ASN A 295 17.83 -24.55 17.85
C ASN A 295 16.32 -24.80 17.94
N ILE A 296 15.91 -25.96 18.45
CA ILE A 296 14.50 -26.27 18.74
C ILE A 296 14.29 -26.17 20.25
N GLN A 297 13.26 -25.43 20.69
CA GLN A 297 12.94 -25.34 22.11
C GLN A 297 11.94 -26.41 22.57
N THR A 298 12.22 -26.99 23.74
CA THR A 298 11.50 -28.14 24.30
C THR A 298 10.61 -27.81 25.52
N THR A 299 10.66 -26.59 26.04
CA THR A 299 9.92 -26.15 27.24
C THR A 299 8.58 -25.50 26.90
N GLU A 300 7.50 -25.98 27.55
CA GLU A 300 6.16 -25.38 27.50
C GLU A 300 6.11 -24.06 28.28
N THR A 301 5.23 -23.14 27.89
CA THR A 301 5.05 -21.83 28.54
C THR A 301 3.59 -21.54 28.87
N THR A 302 3.37 -20.68 29.87
CA THR A 302 2.05 -20.43 30.45
C THR A 302 1.50 -19.02 30.21
N GLY A 303 2.20 -18.16 29.46
CA GLY A 303 1.80 -16.78 29.17
C GLY A 303 0.66 -16.64 28.16
N TYR A 304 -0.04 -15.50 28.22
CA TYR A 304 -1.12 -15.16 27.30
C TYR A 304 -0.56 -14.57 26.00
N LEU A 305 -1.28 -14.78 24.89
CA LEU A 305 -1.08 -14.00 23.67
C LEU A 305 -1.48 -12.56 23.96
N THR A 306 -0.61 -11.61 23.62
CA THR A 306 -0.93 -10.19 23.64
C THR A 306 -0.77 -9.59 22.25
N VAL A 307 -1.63 -8.62 21.95
CA VAL A 307 -1.48 -7.71 20.83
C VAL A 307 -1.11 -6.34 21.42
N GLY A 308 -0.01 -5.76 20.93
CA GLY A 308 0.62 -4.58 21.52
C GLY A 308 1.67 -4.95 22.57
N ASN A 309 1.82 -4.08 23.58
CA ASN A 309 2.88 -4.07 24.61
C ASN A 309 4.14 -3.25 24.25
N GLY A 310 4.08 -2.47 23.16
CA GLY A 310 5.16 -1.56 22.77
C GLY A 310 4.96 -0.13 23.26
N THR A 311 6.02 0.51 23.78
CA THR A 311 6.04 1.92 24.20
C THR A 311 6.40 2.91 23.08
N PHE A 312 6.56 2.44 21.85
CA PHE A 312 7.28 3.16 20.80
C PHE A 312 6.49 3.46 19.52
N GLY A 313 5.17 3.25 19.55
CA GLY A 313 4.25 3.76 18.53
C GLY A 313 2.91 3.05 18.54
N SER A 314 2.02 3.50 17.65
CA SER A 314 0.66 2.98 17.49
C SER A 314 0.52 2.23 16.16
N PHE A 315 -0.42 1.29 16.10
CA PHE A 315 -0.68 0.51 14.90
C PHE A 315 -2.14 0.07 14.82
N ASN A 316 -2.56 -0.30 13.61
CA ASN A 316 -3.84 -0.95 13.36
C ASN A 316 -3.58 -2.42 13.04
N ILE A 317 -4.43 -3.31 13.52
CA ILE A 317 -4.33 -4.75 13.26
C ILE A 317 -5.71 -5.36 12.96
N LYS A 318 -5.75 -6.32 12.05
CA LYS A 318 -6.93 -7.15 11.77
C LYS A 318 -6.55 -8.53 11.25
N ASP A 319 -7.55 -9.40 11.17
CA ASP A 319 -7.47 -10.77 10.63
C ASP A 319 -6.26 -11.54 11.16
N PHE A 320 -6.34 -12.10 12.37
CA PHE A 320 -5.27 -12.89 12.96
C PHE A 320 -5.57 -14.38 12.95
N ALA A 321 -4.58 -15.19 12.60
CA ALA A 321 -4.65 -16.64 12.69
C ALA A 321 -3.33 -17.22 13.20
N SER A 322 -3.42 -18.14 14.18
CA SER A 322 -2.32 -18.99 14.62
C SER A 322 -2.71 -20.46 14.47
N ILE A 323 -1.96 -21.17 13.63
CA ILE A 323 -2.22 -22.55 13.20
C ILE A 323 -1.07 -23.43 13.69
N THR A 324 -1.38 -24.65 14.14
CA THR A 324 -0.42 -25.66 14.63
C THR A 324 0.24 -26.49 13.52
N ARG A 325 0.25 -25.97 12.29
CA ARG A 325 0.93 -26.57 11.13
C ARG A 325 1.35 -25.50 10.13
N VAL A 326 2.13 -25.91 9.13
CA VAL A 326 2.39 -25.08 7.95
C VAL A 326 1.09 -24.93 7.16
N ALA A 327 0.70 -23.68 6.89
CA ALA A 327 -0.42 -23.37 6.01
C ALA A 327 -0.05 -23.71 4.56
N THR A 328 -1.02 -24.22 3.82
CA THR A 328 -0.91 -24.43 2.39
C THR A 328 -0.85 -23.08 1.66
N THR A 329 -0.32 -23.06 0.43
CA THR A 329 -0.33 -21.86 -0.43
C THR A 329 -1.75 -21.34 -0.67
N GLN A 330 -2.75 -22.24 -0.72
CA GLN A 330 -4.14 -21.85 -0.82
C GLN A 330 -4.60 -21.10 0.43
N GLU A 331 -4.31 -21.61 1.63
CA GLU A 331 -4.69 -20.94 2.89
C GLU A 331 -4.01 -19.58 3.05
N LEU A 332 -2.75 -19.43 2.64
CA LEU A 332 -2.07 -18.13 2.62
C LEU A 332 -2.76 -17.16 1.64
N SER A 333 -3.21 -17.66 0.49
CA SER A 333 -3.95 -16.87 -0.50
C SER A 333 -5.35 -16.49 -0.02
N ASP A 334 -6.05 -17.43 0.62
CA ASP A 334 -7.38 -17.20 1.21
C ASP A 334 -7.31 -16.20 2.35
N PHE A 335 -6.22 -16.22 3.14
CA PHE A 335 -5.95 -15.24 4.19
C PHE A 335 -5.83 -13.83 3.60
N LYS A 336 -5.01 -13.68 2.56
CA LYS A 336 -4.86 -12.41 1.85
C LYS A 336 -6.20 -11.91 1.32
N ALA A 337 -7.00 -12.80 0.74
CA ALA A 337 -8.34 -12.49 0.24
C ALA A 337 -9.40 -12.24 1.33
N GLY A 338 -9.08 -12.40 2.62
CA GLY A 338 -10.04 -12.28 3.73
C GLY A 338 -11.01 -13.46 3.85
N SER A 339 -10.89 -14.45 2.96
CA SER A 339 -11.78 -15.61 2.83
C SER A 339 -11.35 -16.84 3.62
N LEU A 340 -10.19 -16.80 4.29
CA LEU A 340 -9.67 -17.93 5.08
C LEU A 340 -10.71 -18.46 6.06
N SER A 341 -10.98 -19.75 5.96
CA SER A 341 -11.83 -20.53 6.86
C SER A 341 -11.03 -21.71 7.40
N LEU A 342 -11.04 -21.90 8.72
CA LEU A 342 -10.22 -22.90 9.41
C LEU A 342 -11.08 -23.72 10.38
N SER A 343 -10.80 -25.02 10.48
CA SER A 343 -11.37 -25.89 11.52
C SER A 343 -10.74 -25.58 12.88
N THR A 344 -11.55 -25.55 13.95
CA THR A 344 -11.09 -25.30 15.33
C THR A 344 -10.08 -26.33 15.86
N ALA A 345 -10.05 -27.53 15.30
CA ALA A 345 -9.16 -28.62 15.71
C ALA A 345 -7.65 -28.35 15.49
N ASN A 346 -7.29 -27.33 14.71
CA ASN A 346 -5.89 -27.05 14.31
C ASN A 346 -5.44 -25.60 14.61
N MET A 347 -6.16 -24.88 15.48
CA MET A 347 -5.91 -23.47 15.77
C MET A 347 -5.52 -23.24 17.23
N ASN A 348 -4.49 -22.43 17.46
CA ASN A 348 -4.13 -21.95 18.80
C ASN A 348 -4.94 -20.70 19.18
N ALA A 349 -5.14 -19.81 18.21
CA ALA A 349 -5.88 -18.57 18.36
C ALA A 349 -6.29 -18.07 16.97
N TYR A 350 -7.49 -17.50 16.89
CA TYR A 350 -8.00 -16.89 15.68
C TYR A 350 -8.94 -15.76 16.07
N PHE A 351 -8.72 -14.57 15.52
CA PHE A 351 -9.68 -13.49 15.63
C PHE A 351 -9.87 -12.81 14.28
N LYS A 352 -11.14 -12.63 13.91
CA LYS A 352 -11.58 -11.76 12.84
C LYS A 352 -12.64 -10.82 13.42
N PHE A 353 -12.73 -9.64 12.84
CA PHE A 353 -13.83 -8.72 13.11
C PHE A 353 -15.02 -9.12 12.23
N GLN A 354 -16.08 -9.67 12.82
CA GLN A 354 -17.31 -10.04 12.11
C GLN A 354 -18.43 -9.03 12.41
N ASP A 355 -19.45 -8.95 11.54
CA ASP A 355 -20.70 -8.28 11.90
C ASP A 355 -21.43 -9.12 12.93
N SER A 356 -21.79 -8.50 14.05
CA SER A 356 -22.65 -9.16 15.05
C SER A 356 -24.07 -9.19 14.54
N LYS A 357 -24.72 -10.35 14.55
CA LYS A 357 -26.14 -10.42 14.17
C LYS A 357 -27.09 -9.85 15.23
N ASN A 358 -26.59 -9.43 16.40
CA ASN A 358 -27.42 -9.03 17.56
C ASN A 358 -26.70 -8.04 18.51
N GLY A 359 -25.92 -7.07 18.02
CA GLY A 359 -25.27 -6.06 18.87
C GLY A 359 -24.34 -6.59 19.98
N THR A 360 -23.88 -7.83 19.87
CA THR A 360 -22.86 -8.43 20.73
C THR A 360 -21.60 -8.50 19.89
N VAL A 361 -20.55 -7.74 20.23
CA VAL A 361 -19.28 -7.74 19.49
C VAL A 361 -18.81 -9.18 19.24
N ASP A 362 -19.16 -9.75 18.08
CA ASP A 362 -18.87 -11.13 17.66
C ASP A 362 -17.42 -11.17 17.13
N ASN A 363 -16.51 -10.66 17.96
CA ASN A 363 -15.11 -10.97 17.87
C ASN A 363 -14.96 -12.27 18.63
N LEU A 364 -14.32 -13.28 18.01
CA LEU A 364 -13.76 -14.50 18.64
C LEU A 364 -14.67 -15.75 18.56
N VAL A 365 -14.30 -16.76 17.75
CA VAL A 365 -15.01 -18.05 17.74
C VAL A 365 -14.28 -19.10 18.58
N THR A 366 -15.04 -19.63 19.54
CA THR A 366 -14.85 -20.75 20.48
C THR A 366 -13.69 -20.67 21.49
N GLY A 367 -14.05 -20.39 22.74
CA GLY A 367 -13.26 -20.74 23.93
C GLY A 367 -12.39 -19.64 24.50
N THR A 368 -12.37 -18.44 23.91
CA THR A 368 -11.57 -17.32 24.39
C THR A 368 -12.43 -16.15 24.79
N THR A 369 -12.00 -15.44 25.84
CA THR A 369 -12.53 -14.15 26.29
C THR A 369 -11.34 -13.19 26.43
N ILE A 370 -11.56 -11.88 26.33
CA ILE A 370 -10.49 -10.90 26.58
C ILE A 370 -10.24 -10.84 28.10
N SER A 371 -9.00 -11.06 28.57
CA SER A 371 -8.66 -11.12 30.01
C SER A 371 -8.48 -9.77 30.69
N GLY A 372 -8.37 -8.72 29.91
CA GLY A 372 -7.88 -7.43 30.38
C GLY A 372 -7.52 -6.57 29.18
N VAL A 373 -8.16 -5.42 29.09
CA VAL A 373 -7.79 -4.34 28.18
C VAL A 373 -6.96 -3.37 29.02
N ALA A 374 -5.67 -3.23 28.72
CA ALA A 374 -4.91 -2.12 29.28
C ALA A 374 -5.23 -0.87 28.44
N ASN A 375 -5.68 0.20 29.12
CA ASN A 375 -5.98 1.56 28.67
C ASN A 375 -5.84 1.88 27.15
N ASN A 376 -6.85 2.55 26.58
CA ASN A 376 -6.76 3.26 25.30
C ASN A 376 -6.57 2.34 24.07
N VAL A 377 -7.39 1.28 23.95
CA VAL A 377 -7.50 0.46 22.73
C VAL A 377 -8.87 0.74 22.10
N ASP A 378 -8.88 1.15 20.83
CA ASP A 378 -10.10 1.49 20.11
C ASP A 378 -10.44 0.41 19.09
N PHE A 379 -11.71 0.00 19.06
CA PHE A 379 -12.23 -0.85 18.00
C PHE A 379 -12.84 0.06 16.93
N VAL A 380 -12.47 -0.17 15.67
CA VAL A 380 -13.03 0.56 14.53
C VAL A 380 -14.05 -0.35 13.86
N PHE A 381 -15.28 0.13 13.76
CA PHE A 381 -16.37 -0.53 13.05
C PHE A 381 -16.84 0.34 11.86
N PRO A 382 -17.71 -0.21 11.01
CA PRO A 382 -18.15 0.50 9.83
C PRO A 382 -18.89 1.80 10.16
N LYS A 383 -18.56 2.87 9.42
CA LYS A 383 -19.16 4.20 9.58
C LYS A 383 -19.57 4.76 8.24
N ILE A 384 -20.65 5.54 8.22
CA ILE A 384 -20.95 6.40 7.09
C ILE A 384 -19.97 7.56 7.11
N ILE A 385 -19.30 7.80 5.98
CA ILE A 385 -18.47 8.98 5.78
C ILE A 385 -19.30 9.97 4.99
N ASP A 386 -19.55 11.14 5.57
CA ASP A 386 -20.21 12.25 4.89
C ASP A 386 -19.14 13.12 4.20
N LEU A 387 -19.23 13.16 2.86
CA LEU A 387 -18.29 13.84 1.98
C LEU A 387 -18.91 15.13 1.47
N LYS A 388 -18.10 16.20 1.49
CA LYS A 388 -18.54 17.54 1.04
C LYS A 388 -18.76 17.67 -0.46
N SER A 389 -18.14 16.81 -1.27
CA SER A 389 -18.21 16.86 -2.73
C SER A 389 -17.84 15.52 -3.35
N SER A 390 -18.24 15.32 -4.61
CA SER A 390 -17.88 14.18 -5.45
C SER A 390 -16.52 14.38 -6.16
N SER A 391 -15.59 15.08 -5.51
CA SER A 391 -14.28 15.37 -6.11
C SER A 391 -13.49 14.08 -6.40
N GLU A 392 -12.56 14.17 -7.35
CA GLU A 392 -11.61 13.09 -7.70
C GLU A 392 -10.84 12.62 -6.45
N HIS A 393 -10.43 13.55 -5.59
CA HIS A 393 -9.79 13.23 -4.32
C HIS A 393 -10.70 12.39 -3.42
N ASN A 394 -11.96 12.78 -3.25
CA ASN A 394 -12.90 12.05 -2.40
C ASN A 394 -13.25 10.67 -2.96
N PHE A 395 -13.37 10.54 -4.28
CA PHE A 395 -13.58 9.25 -4.94
C PHE A 395 -12.40 8.30 -4.75
N LEU A 396 -11.17 8.81 -4.89
CA LEU A 396 -9.95 8.01 -4.68
C LEU A 396 -9.82 7.55 -3.22
N SER A 397 -9.99 8.47 -2.29
CA SER A 397 -9.80 8.26 -0.86
C SER A 397 -10.92 7.44 -0.22
N TYR A 398 -12.17 7.63 -0.66
CA TYR A 398 -13.34 7.13 0.06
C TYR A 398 -14.31 6.30 -0.80
N GLY A 399 -14.09 6.16 -2.11
CA GLY A 399 -14.94 5.33 -2.98
C GLY A 399 -14.89 3.83 -2.62
N LEU A 400 -16.06 3.19 -2.64
CA LEU A 400 -16.29 1.76 -2.33
C LEU A 400 -15.97 0.86 -3.51
N ASP A 401 -15.14 -0.16 -3.36
CA ASP A 401 -14.92 -1.18 -4.40
C ASP A 401 -16.20 -2.05 -4.64
N ASN A 402 -16.47 -2.46 -5.89
CA ASN A 402 -17.79 -2.91 -6.44
C ASN A 402 -18.49 -4.06 -5.71
N SER A 403 -17.81 -4.75 -4.78
CA SER A 403 -18.50 -5.59 -3.82
C SER A 403 -19.12 -4.69 -2.77
N LEU A 404 -20.30 -4.13 -3.07
CA LEU A 404 -21.11 -3.39 -2.10
C LEU A 404 -21.62 -4.39 -1.03
N LEU A 405 -20.74 -4.81 -0.14
CA LEU A 405 -21.09 -5.46 1.11
C LEU A 405 -21.45 -4.34 2.06
N VAL A 406 -22.73 -3.96 2.06
CA VAL A 406 -23.26 -3.11 3.13
C VAL A 406 -23.20 -3.96 4.40
N PRO A 407 -22.42 -3.57 5.41
CA PRO A 407 -22.36 -4.32 6.67
C PRO A 407 -23.74 -4.35 7.31
N ASP A 408 -24.04 -5.45 8.04
CA ASP A 408 -25.34 -5.65 8.67
C ASP A 408 -25.66 -4.54 9.70
N GLU A 409 -24.63 -3.88 10.27
CA GLU A 409 -24.75 -2.77 11.22
C GLU A 409 -23.73 -1.64 10.92
N ILE A 410 -24.11 -0.38 11.19
CA ILE A 410 -23.27 0.83 11.04
C ILE A 410 -23.16 1.52 12.41
N GLU A 411 -21.94 1.76 12.90
CA GLU A 411 -21.66 2.24 14.26
C GLU A 411 -21.71 3.78 14.40
N GLY A 412 -21.87 4.52 13.29
CA GLY A 412 -22.04 5.96 13.34
C GLY A 412 -21.70 6.70 12.05
N ILE A 413 -21.66 8.04 12.14
CA ILE A 413 -21.35 8.96 11.04
C ILE A 413 -20.02 9.66 11.33
N THR A 414 -19.18 9.79 10.31
CA THR A 414 -17.93 10.56 10.34
C THR A 414 -18.04 11.70 9.33
N ASP A 415 -17.96 12.93 9.81
CA ASP A 415 -17.96 14.12 8.97
C ASP A 415 -16.53 14.50 8.57
N ILE A 416 -16.24 14.55 7.27
CA ILE A 416 -14.93 14.98 6.78
C ILE A 416 -14.98 16.47 6.42
N ASN A 417 -14.19 17.27 7.15
CA ASN A 417 -14.13 18.71 6.97
C ASN A 417 -12.84 19.16 6.28
N ASP A 418 -12.83 19.11 4.95
CA ASP A 418 -11.69 19.57 4.14
C ASP A 418 -11.69 21.08 3.87
N ALA A 419 -12.33 21.89 4.72
CA ALA A 419 -12.31 23.33 4.52
C ALA A 419 -10.90 23.87 4.78
N SER A 420 -10.25 24.41 3.75
CA SER A 420 -9.11 25.30 3.94
C SER A 420 -9.60 26.56 4.65
N VAL A 421 -9.33 26.68 5.95
CA VAL A 421 -9.61 27.93 6.67
C VAL A 421 -8.56 28.94 6.24
N ASN A 422 -8.99 29.99 5.54
CA ASN A 422 -8.14 31.13 5.27
C ASN A 422 -7.88 31.84 6.62
N LEU A 423 -6.69 31.67 7.19
CA LEU A 423 -6.34 32.20 8.52
C LEU A 423 -6.07 33.72 8.53
N GLY A 424 -6.30 34.40 7.41
CA GLY A 424 -6.05 35.83 7.22
C GLY A 424 -4.57 36.16 7.01
N THR A 425 -4.29 37.36 6.51
CA THR A 425 -2.94 37.92 6.42
C THR A 425 -2.45 38.41 7.79
N GLY A 426 -1.28 37.96 8.24
CA GLY A 426 -0.60 38.54 9.40
C GLY A 426 -0.30 37.60 10.57
N LYS A 427 -0.34 36.27 10.42
CA LYS A 427 0.21 35.37 11.44
C LYS A 427 1.69 35.09 11.19
N THR A 428 2.52 35.42 12.17
CA THR A 428 3.95 35.08 12.17
C THR A 428 4.11 33.61 12.52
N PHE A 429 4.60 32.81 11.58
CA PHE A 429 5.06 31.45 11.86
C PHE A 429 6.52 31.54 12.34
N SER A 430 6.77 31.16 13.59
CA SER A 430 8.13 31.04 14.10
C SER A 430 8.64 29.63 13.82
N HIS A 431 9.68 29.52 13.00
CA HIS A 431 10.38 28.26 12.74
C HIS A 431 11.81 28.42 13.26
N THR A 432 12.14 27.72 14.35
CA THR A 432 13.51 27.72 14.89
C THR A 432 14.34 26.71 14.11
N ILE A 433 15.25 27.19 13.26
CA ILE A 433 16.22 26.35 12.56
C ILE A 433 17.51 26.33 13.39
N ASP A 434 17.90 25.17 13.92
CA ASP A 434 19.22 25.00 14.55
C ASP A 434 20.31 24.93 13.47
N LEU A 435 21.05 26.03 13.34
CA LEU A 435 22.13 26.20 12.35
C LEU A 435 23.50 25.72 12.84
N SER A 436 23.59 25.11 14.04
CA SER A 436 24.86 24.65 14.60
C SER A 436 25.54 23.54 13.78
N LYS A 437 24.81 22.90 12.86
CA LYS A 437 25.32 21.74 12.10
C LYS A 437 25.50 21.95 10.59
N ARG A 438 25.01 23.04 9.97
CA ARG A 438 25.16 23.30 8.51
C ARG A 438 25.16 24.80 8.16
N LYS A 439 26.11 25.24 7.33
CA LYS A 439 26.19 26.60 6.79
C LYS A 439 25.22 26.74 5.60
N ILE A 440 24.22 27.62 5.70
CA ILE A 440 23.23 27.87 4.64
C ILE A 440 23.45 29.26 4.04
N ASN A 441 23.57 29.35 2.70
CA ASN A 441 23.82 30.61 2.00
C ASN A 441 22.54 31.37 1.59
N LYS A 442 21.37 30.70 1.55
CA LYS A 442 20.08 31.35 1.25
C LYS A 442 18.92 30.51 1.79
N ILE A 443 17.90 31.18 2.33
CA ILE A 443 16.60 30.59 2.67
C ILE A 443 15.56 31.37 1.85
N LEU A 444 14.71 30.67 1.09
CA LEU A 444 13.51 31.24 0.48
C LEU A 444 12.29 30.67 1.19
N PHE A 445 11.39 31.56 1.59
CA PHE A 445 10.03 31.20 1.95
C PHE A 445 9.15 31.48 0.72
N GLN A 446 8.36 30.50 0.30
CA GLN A 446 7.29 30.69 -0.69
C GLN A 446 5.95 30.77 0.02
#